data_AF-A0A453H0H9-F1
#
_entry.id   AF-A0A453H0H9-F1
#
_cell.length_a   1.000
_cell.length_b   1.000
_cell.length_c   1.000
_cell.angle_alpha   90.00
_cell.angle_beta   90.00
_cell.angle_gamma   90.00
#
_symmetry.space_group_name_H-M   'P 1'
#
loop_
_entity.id
_entity.type
_entity.pdbx_description
1 polymer ?
#
loop_
_entity_poly.entity_id
_entity_poly.type
_entity_poly.pdbx_seq_one_letter_code
_entity_poly.pdbx_strand_id
1 'polypeptide(L)'
;AGAPDAMGASRKLQDEIDRVLKKVQEGVDVFDSIWNKVYDTENANQKEKFEADLKKEIKKLQRYRDQIKTWIQSSEIKDKKALMDARKQIEREMERFKVCEKETKTKAFSKEGLGQQPKTDPREKAKAETRDWLNSVVSDLENQIDNFEAELEGLSFKKGKQRPPRLVHLEKSITRHKAHIKKLESILRLLDNDELSPEQVNDVKDFLEDYVERNQ
;
A
#
# COMPACT_ATOMS: atom_id res chain seq x y z
N ALA A 1 -41.80 32.30 -30.40
CA ALA A 1 -42.06 30.96 -29.81
C ALA A 1 -40.86 30.57 -28.97
N GLY A 2 -40.93 30.78 -27.65
CA GLY A 2 -39.84 30.46 -26.71
C GLY A 2 -39.92 28.99 -26.29
N ALA A 3 -38.80 28.28 -26.34
CA ALA A 3 -38.67 26.84 -26.20
C ALA A 3 -39.23 26.28 -24.87
N PRO A 4 -40.34 25.53 -24.88
CA PRO A 4 -40.83 24.82 -23.69
C PRO A 4 -39.94 23.63 -23.27
N ASP A 5 -39.10 23.10 -24.18
CA ASP A 5 -38.28 21.91 -23.93
C ASP A 5 -37.07 22.14 -23.00
N ALA A 6 -36.48 23.35 -23.01
CA ALA A 6 -35.26 23.62 -22.22
C ALA A 6 -35.51 23.62 -20.71
N MET A 7 -36.71 24.03 -20.27
CA MET A 7 -37.08 24.07 -18.85
C MET A 7 -37.34 22.66 -18.29
N GLY A 8 -37.87 21.74 -19.11
CA GLY A 8 -38.09 20.34 -18.72
C GLY A 8 -36.80 19.53 -18.59
N ALA A 9 -35.81 19.80 -19.44
CA ALA A 9 -34.49 19.16 -19.37
C ALA A 9 -33.70 19.58 -18.13
N SER A 10 -33.68 20.88 -17.81
CA SER A 10 -33.01 21.41 -16.62
C SER A 10 -33.59 20.85 -15.32
N ARG A 11 -34.92 20.69 -15.25
CA ARG A 11 -35.59 20.10 -14.08
C ARG A 11 -35.28 18.61 -13.89
N LYS A 12 -35.26 17.83 -14.98
CA LYS A 12 -34.87 16.41 -14.94
C LYS A 12 -33.43 16.22 -14.46
N LEU A 13 -32.51 17.07 -14.91
CA LEU A 13 -31.12 17.04 -14.46
C LEU A 13 -31.01 17.35 -12.96
N GLN A 14 -31.77 18.33 -12.47
CA GLN A 14 -31.80 18.64 -11.03
C GLN A 14 -32.33 17.46 -10.19
N ASP A 15 -33.41 16.80 -10.64
CA ASP A 15 -33.96 15.61 -9.95
C ASP A 15 -32.98 14.41 -9.95
N GLU A 16 -32.07 14.34 -10.93
CA GLU A 16 -30.99 13.34 -10.97
C GLU A 16 -29.87 13.70 -9.99
N ILE A 17 -29.47 14.98 -9.97
CA ILE A 17 -28.48 15.51 -9.03
C ILE A 17 -28.92 15.24 -7.58
N ASP A 18 -30.16 15.61 -7.24
CA ASP A 18 -30.67 15.47 -5.87
C ASP A 18 -30.72 13.98 -5.45
N ARG A 19 -31.06 13.08 -6.38
CA ARG A 19 -31.01 11.63 -6.15
C ARG A 19 -29.60 11.14 -5.89
N VAL A 20 -28.62 11.58 -6.67
CA VAL A 20 -27.23 11.16 -6.49
C VAL A 20 -26.67 11.72 -5.19
N LEU A 21 -26.94 12.99 -4.85
CA LEU A 21 -26.53 13.58 -3.58
C LEU A 21 -27.11 12.80 -2.38
N LYS A 22 -28.38 12.38 -2.46
CA LYS A 22 -28.97 11.53 -1.43
C LYS A 22 -28.25 10.18 -1.30
N LYS A 23 -27.94 9.52 -2.43
CA LYS A 23 -27.20 8.25 -2.43
C LYS A 23 -25.78 8.39 -1.91
N VAL A 24 -25.13 9.54 -2.13
CA VAL A 24 -23.83 9.84 -1.55
C VAL A 24 -23.92 9.90 -0.04
N GLN A 25 -24.93 10.60 0.51
CA GLN A 25 -25.12 10.68 1.96
C GLN A 25 -25.39 9.29 2.56
N GLU A 26 -26.33 8.54 1.98
CA GLU A 26 -26.62 7.15 2.40
C GLU A 26 -25.37 6.26 2.33
N GLY A 27 -24.58 6.38 1.27
CA GLY A 27 -23.34 5.62 1.11
C GLY A 27 -22.27 5.99 2.14
N VAL A 28 -22.17 7.28 2.52
CA VAL A 28 -21.26 7.73 3.59
C VAL A 28 -21.72 7.20 4.94
N ASP A 29 -23.01 7.25 5.26
CA ASP A 29 -23.54 6.73 6.53
C ASP A 29 -23.31 5.21 6.64
N VAL A 30 -23.47 4.47 5.54
CA VAL A 30 -23.15 3.04 5.46
C VAL A 30 -21.66 2.81 5.62
N PHE A 31 -20.82 3.60 4.96
CA PHE A 31 -19.37 3.52 5.09
C PHE A 31 -18.93 3.71 6.54
N ASP A 32 -19.44 4.73 7.23
CA ASP A 32 -19.15 4.98 8.65
C ASP A 32 -19.64 3.86 9.57
N SER A 33 -20.83 3.30 9.29
CA SER A 33 -21.34 2.15 10.05
C SER A 33 -20.45 0.90 9.90
N ILE A 34 -19.97 0.62 8.69
CA ILE A 34 -19.05 -0.51 8.43
C ILE A 34 -17.68 -0.22 9.05
N TRP A 35 -17.20 1.03 8.93
CA TRP A 35 -15.93 1.46 9.51
C TRP A 35 -15.89 1.17 11.01
N ASN A 36 -16.90 1.60 11.76
CA ASN A 36 -16.96 1.33 13.21
C ASN A 36 -16.91 -0.18 13.49
N LYS A 37 -17.64 -1.00 12.72
CA LYS A 37 -17.61 -2.47 12.86
C LYS A 37 -16.23 -3.09 12.61
N VAL A 38 -15.43 -2.55 11.69
CA VAL A 38 -14.04 -3.01 11.42
C VAL A 38 -13.13 -2.78 12.64
N TYR A 39 -13.33 -1.66 13.34
CA TYR A 39 -12.49 -1.27 14.48
C TYR A 39 -13.01 -1.78 15.83
N ASP A 40 -14.30 -2.05 15.95
CA ASP A 40 -14.92 -2.59 17.17
C ASP A 40 -14.82 -4.12 17.26
N THR A 41 -14.65 -4.83 16.12
CA THR A 41 -14.59 -6.29 16.13
C THR A 41 -13.17 -6.82 16.39
N GLU A 42 -13.06 -7.77 17.31
CA GLU A 42 -11.84 -8.55 17.55
C GLU A 42 -11.80 -9.85 16.71
N ASN A 43 -12.92 -10.22 16.07
CA ASN A 43 -13.02 -11.44 15.28
C ASN A 43 -12.42 -11.24 13.88
N ALA A 44 -11.38 -11.99 13.56
CA ALA A 44 -10.65 -11.88 12.29
C ALA A 44 -11.54 -12.10 11.04
N ASN A 45 -12.35 -13.16 11.02
CA ASN A 45 -13.22 -13.46 9.87
C ASN A 45 -14.29 -12.38 9.66
N GLN A 46 -14.83 -11.83 10.75
CA GLN A 46 -15.80 -10.73 10.64
C GLN A 46 -15.12 -9.44 10.20
N LYS A 47 -13.90 -9.18 10.68
CA LYS A 47 -13.10 -8.02 10.30
C LYS A 47 -12.82 -8.00 8.80
N GLU A 48 -12.32 -9.10 8.24
CA GLU A 48 -12.07 -9.24 6.79
C GLU A 48 -13.35 -9.04 5.97
N LYS A 49 -14.47 -9.59 6.44
CA LYS A 49 -15.78 -9.39 5.81
C LYS A 49 -16.16 -7.91 5.79
N PHE A 50 -16.02 -7.21 6.91
CA PHE A 50 -16.33 -5.79 6.99
C PHE A 50 -15.37 -4.93 6.15
N GLU A 51 -14.07 -5.26 6.09
CA GLU A 51 -13.11 -4.60 5.22
C GLU A 51 -13.46 -4.78 3.74
N ALA A 52 -13.90 -5.99 3.34
CA ALA A 52 -14.38 -6.26 1.99
C ALA A 52 -15.65 -5.47 1.65
N ASP A 53 -16.58 -5.36 2.59
CA ASP A 53 -17.81 -4.57 2.41
C ASP A 53 -17.52 -3.06 2.37
N LEU A 54 -16.58 -2.58 3.19
CA LEU A 54 -16.06 -1.20 3.16
C LEU A 54 -15.46 -0.87 1.78
N LYS A 55 -14.70 -1.83 1.20
CA LYS A 55 -14.12 -1.71 -0.15
C LYS A 55 -15.19 -1.68 -1.26
N LYS A 56 -16.31 -2.38 -1.08
CA LYS A 56 -17.42 -2.30 -2.04
C LYS A 56 -18.10 -0.94 -1.96
N GLU A 57 -18.33 -0.42 -0.75
CA GLU A 57 -19.02 0.86 -0.57
C GLU A 57 -18.17 2.04 -1.07
N ILE A 58 -16.86 2.06 -0.78
CA ILE A 58 -15.97 3.11 -1.28
C ILE A 58 -15.91 3.15 -2.81
N LYS A 59 -15.98 1.99 -3.49
CA LYS A 59 -16.05 1.92 -4.95
C LYS A 59 -17.35 2.50 -5.50
N LYS A 60 -18.47 2.40 -4.78
CA LYS A 60 -19.74 3.06 -5.19
C LYS A 60 -19.62 4.57 -5.03
N LEU A 61 -19.11 5.04 -3.90
CA LEU A 61 -18.87 6.47 -3.66
C LEU A 61 -17.94 7.07 -4.71
N GLN A 62 -16.87 6.36 -5.11
CA GLN A 62 -15.98 6.77 -6.20
C GLN A 62 -16.74 7.01 -7.52
N ARG A 63 -17.66 6.11 -7.90
CA ARG A 63 -18.48 6.27 -9.11
C ARG A 63 -19.37 7.52 -9.03
N TYR A 64 -20.00 7.78 -7.87
CA TYR A 64 -20.76 9.01 -7.68
C TYR A 64 -19.87 10.24 -7.74
N ARG A 65 -18.67 10.19 -7.17
CA ARG A 65 -17.70 11.29 -7.23
C ARG A 65 -17.31 11.61 -8.68
N ASP A 66 -17.13 10.62 -9.54
CA ASP A 66 -16.79 10.84 -10.94
C ASP A 66 -17.99 11.38 -11.74
N GLN A 67 -19.21 10.92 -11.47
CA GLN A 67 -20.44 11.51 -12.02
C GLN A 67 -20.59 12.97 -11.58
N ILE A 68 -20.43 13.26 -10.29
CA ILE A 68 -20.46 14.62 -9.74
C ILE A 68 -19.38 15.50 -10.38
N LYS A 69 -18.18 14.96 -10.63
CA LYS A 69 -17.11 15.69 -11.33
C LYS A 69 -17.54 16.11 -12.74
N THR A 70 -18.24 15.26 -13.49
CA THR A 70 -18.77 15.63 -14.82
C THR A 70 -19.81 16.74 -14.73
N TRP A 71 -20.68 16.72 -13.71
CA TRP A 71 -21.66 17.78 -13.48
C TRP A 71 -21.03 19.11 -13.05
N ILE A 72 -19.99 19.08 -12.22
CA ILE A 72 -19.22 20.28 -11.86
C ILE A 72 -18.58 20.91 -13.11
N GLN A 73 -18.21 20.13 -14.12
CA GLN A 73 -17.64 20.64 -15.36
C GLN A 73 -18.71 21.15 -16.35
N SER A 74 -19.97 20.73 -16.19
CA SER A 74 -21.08 21.18 -17.05
C SER A 74 -21.39 22.67 -16.87
N SER A 75 -21.64 23.38 -17.97
CA SER A 75 -22.09 24.77 -17.98
C SER A 75 -23.59 24.92 -17.73
N GLU A 76 -24.37 23.83 -17.78
CA GLU A 76 -25.82 23.83 -17.57
C GLU A 76 -26.20 23.98 -16.09
N ILE A 77 -25.26 23.69 -15.18
CA ILE A 77 -25.46 23.73 -13.74
C ILE A 77 -24.90 25.05 -13.21
N LYS A 78 -25.78 25.91 -12.69
CA LYS A 78 -25.42 27.24 -12.19
C LYS A 78 -24.86 27.19 -10.77
N ASP A 79 -25.53 26.48 -9.86
CA ASP A 79 -25.06 26.29 -8.49
C ASP A 79 -24.37 24.92 -8.34
N LYS A 80 -23.08 24.95 -8.04
CA LYS A 80 -22.22 23.77 -7.92
C LYS A 80 -21.82 23.49 -6.47
N LYS A 81 -22.31 24.28 -5.51
CA LYS A 81 -21.84 24.21 -4.11
C LYS A 81 -22.07 22.83 -3.51
N ALA A 82 -23.29 22.32 -3.57
CA ALA A 82 -23.64 20.99 -3.04
C ALA A 82 -22.85 19.87 -3.72
N LEU A 83 -22.60 19.97 -5.03
CA LEU A 83 -21.78 19.02 -5.79
C LEU A 83 -20.32 19.03 -5.33
N MET A 84 -19.74 20.22 -5.12
CA MET A 84 -18.36 20.35 -4.62
C MET A 84 -18.22 19.81 -3.20
N ASP A 85 -19.19 20.10 -2.32
CA ASP A 85 -19.19 19.62 -0.94
C ASP A 85 -19.31 18.09 -0.88
N ALA A 86 -20.23 17.50 -1.65
CA ALA A 86 -20.39 16.04 -1.76
C ALA A 86 -19.12 15.37 -2.33
N ARG A 87 -18.50 15.97 -3.35
CA ARG A 87 -17.23 15.47 -3.91
C ARG A 87 -16.13 15.47 -2.84
N LYS A 88 -15.99 16.55 -2.08
CA LYS A 88 -14.97 16.67 -1.02
C LYS A 88 -15.22 15.65 0.11
N GLN A 89 -16.49 15.43 0.47
CA GLN A 89 -16.87 14.41 1.45
C GLN A 89 -16.46 13.01 0.99
N ILE A 90 -16.74 12.64 -0.25
CA ILE A 90 -16.31 11.34 -0.80
C ILE A 90 -14.79 11.22 -0.83
N GLU A 91 -14.06 12.26 -1.26
CA GLU A 91 -12.60 12.26 -1.29
C GLU A 91 -12.00 12.05 0.11
N ARG A 92 -12.61 12.63 1.15
CA ARG A 92 -12.20 12.38 2.54
C ARG A 92 -12.41 10.92 2.96
N GLU A 93 -13.56 10.32 2.63
CA GLU A 93 -13.80 8.90 2.93
C GLU A 93 -12.85 7.98 2.15
N MET A 94 -12.48 8.35 0.91
CA MET A 94 -11.46 7.63 0.15
C MET A 94 -10.10 7.64 0.84
N GLU A 95 -9.68 8.77 1.41
CA GLU A 95 -8.44 8.84 2.19
C GLU A 95 -8.52 8.01 3.48
N ARG A 96 -9.64 8.04 4.20
CA ARG A 96 -9.86 7.14 5.36
C ARG A 96 -9.75 5.67 4.96
N PHE A 97 -10.38 5.28 3.85
CA PHE A 97 -10.29 3.92 3.34
C PHE A 97 -8.85 3.51 2.99
N LYS A 98 -8.04 4.40 2.41
CA LYS A 98 -6.62 4.10 2.08
C LYS A 98 -5.81 3.75 3.33
N VAL A 99 -6.03 4.45 4.44
CA VAL A 99 -5.36 4.16 5.72
C VAL A 99 -5.74 2.75 6.20
N CYS A 100 -7.05 2.45 6.24
CA CYS A 100 -7.53 1.11 6.60
C CYS A 100 -6.96 0.03 5.66
N GLU A 101 -6.96 0.25 4.34
CA GLU A 101 -6.43 -0.73 3.38
C GLU A 101 -4.92 -0.94 3.55
N LYS A 102 -4.15 0.11 3.89
CA LYS A 102 -2.72 -0.02 4.20
C LYS A 102 -2.51 -0.80 5.49
N GLU A 103 -3.25 -0.50 6.55
CA GLU A 103 -3.16 -1.25 7.81
C GLU A 103 -3.54 -2.72 7.63
N THR A 104 -4.62 -3.02 6.90
CA THR A 104 -5.04 -4.39 6.60
C THR A 104 -4.00 -5.11 5.76
N LYS A 105 -3.45 -4.47 4.71
CA LYS A 105 -2.41 -5.09 3.88
C LYS A 105 -1.14 -5.35 4.68
N THR A 106 -0.62 -4.36 5.41
CA THR A 106 0.57 -4.54 6.25
C THR A 106 0.34 -5.58 7.36
N LYS A 107 -0.85 -5.61 7.97
CA LYS A 107 -1.22 -6.65 8.95
C LYS A 107 -1.49 -8.00 8.28
N ALA A 108 -1.94 -8.07 7.03
CA ALA A 108 -2.07 -9.33 6.29
C ALA A 108 -0.68 -9.92 6.03
N PHE A 109 0.32 -9.12 5.63
CA PHE A 109 1.72 -9.56 5.56
C PHE A 109 2.27 -9.99 6.94
N SER A 110 1.76 -9.44 8.05
CA SER A 110 2.14 -9.85 9.42
C SER A 110 1.23 -10.90 10.09
N LYS A 111 0.10 -11.30 9.48
CA LYS A 111 -0.96 -12.15 10.09
C LYS A 111 -1.51 -13.24 9.17
N GLU A 112 -1.11 -13.32 7.90
CA GLU A 112 -1.34 -14.48 7.00
C GLU A 112 -0.58 -15.76 7.43
N GLY A 113 -0.09 -15.82 8.67
CA GLY A 113 0.37 -17.06 9.29
C GLY A 113 -0.75 -18.04 9.67
N LEU A 114 -2.02 -17.62 9.84
CA LEU A 114 -2.99 -18.47 10.58
C LEU A 114 -4.47 -18.51 10.12
N GLY A 115 -4.89 -17.87 9.02
CA GLY A 115 -6.33 -17.81 8.69
C GLY A 115 -6.66 -18.02 7.22
N GLN A 116 -6.98 -19.27 6.84
CA GLN A 116 -7.64 -19.66 5.58
C GLN A 116 -6.93 -19.25 4.26
N GLN A 117 -5.81 -19.90 3.93
CA GLN A 117 -5.39 -20.00 2.53
C GLN A 117 -6.15 -21.10 1.79
N PRO A 118 -6.61 -20.86 0.54
CA PRO A 118 -7.07 -21.93 -0.34
C PRO A 118 -5.88 -22.83 -0.60
N LYS A 119 -5.87 -24.06 -0.04
CA LYS A 119 -4.82 -25.09 -0.13
C LYS A 119 -3.72 -24.77 -1.15
N THR A 120 -2.84 -23.84 -0.80
CA THR A 120 -1.61 -23.61 -1.54
C THR A 120 -0.79 -24.85 -1.30
N ASP A 121 -0.23 -25.40 -2.37
CA ASP A 121 0.68 -26.52 -2.25
C ASP A 121 1.72 -26.16 -1.17
N PRO A 122 1.93 -26.98 -0.13
CA PRO A 122 2.88 -26.68 0.94
C PRO A 122 4.26 -26.25 0.43
N ARG A 123 4.65 -26.74 -0.75
CA ARG A 123 5.89 -26.37 -1.43
C ARG A 123 5.87 -24.95 -1.98
N GLU A 124 4.76 -24.53 -2.60
CA GLU A 124 4.58 -23.15 -3.09
C GLU A 124 4.51 -22.16 -1.94
N LYS A 125 3.89 -22.57 -0.81
CA LYS A 125 3.87 -21.77 0.42
C LYS A 125 5.27 -21.57 0.99
N ALA A 126 6.04 -22.64 1.17
CA ALA A 126 7.42 -22.55 1.67
C ALA A 126 8.30 -21.70 0.76
N LYS A 127 8.15 -21.84 -0.57
CA LYS A 127 8.84 -21.02 -1.56
C LYS A 127 8.48 -19.54 -1.45
N ALA A 128 7.21 -19.21 -1.25
CA ALA A 128 6.77 -17.83 -1.04
C ALA A 128 7.34 -17.24 0.27
N GLU A 129 7.29 -17.98 1.37
CA GLU A 129 7.84 -17.54 2.67
C GLU A 129 9.35 -17.28 2.59
N THR A 130 10.10 -18.19 1.95
CA THR A 130 11.55 -18.01 1.74
C THR A 130 11.84 -16.83 0.81
N ARG A 131 11.03 -16.61 -0.23
CA ARG A 131 11.14 -15.44 -1.13
C ARG A 131 10.96 -14.13 -0.36
N ASP A 132 9.93 -14.05 0.47
CA ASP A 132 9.62 -12.85 1.24
C ASP A 132 10.74 -12.54 2.25
N TRP A 133 11.28 -13.57 2.90
CA TRP A 133 12.43 -13.42 3.80
C TRP A 133 13.70 -12.96 3.06
N LEU A 134 14.01 -13.52 1.89
CA LEU A 134 15.17 -13.04 1.10
C LEU A 134 15.01 -11.57 0.72
N ASN A 135 13.81 -11.15 0.34
CA ASN A 135 13.52 -9.74 0.00
C ASN A 135 13.63 -8.82 1.22
N SER A 136 13.23 -9.25 2.42
CA SER A 136 13.41 -8.42 3.63
C SER A 136 14.89 -8.23 3.96
N VAL A 137 15.70 -9.29 3.86
CA VAL A 137 17.15 -9.22 4.08
C VAL A 137 17.83 -8.28 3.07
N VAL A 138 17.43 -8.34 1.80
CA VAL A 138 17.92 -7.40 0.76
C VAL A 138 17.56 -5.96 1.14
N SER A 139 16.30 -5.69 1.50
CA SER A 139 15.86 -4.35 1.88
C SER A 139 16.60 -3.81 3.10
N ASP A 140 16.88 -4.64 4.11
CA ASP A 140 17.67 -4.24 5.28
C ASP A 140 19.10 -3.86 4.90
N LEU A 141 19.75 -4.62 4.02
CA LEU A 141 21.09 -4.30 3.53
C LEU A 141 21.12 -3.03 2.67
N GLU A 142 20.09 -2.79 1.86
CA GLU A 142 19.93 -1.54 1.09
C GLU A 142 19.77 -0.34 2.03
N ASN A 143 18.91 -0.44 3.04
CA ASN A 143 18.75 0.62 4.05
C ASN A 143 20.06 0.90 4.81
N GLN A 144 20.83 -0.14 5.15
CA GLN A 144 22.16 0.03 5.77
C GLN A 144 23.15 0.72 4.83
N ILE A 145 23.14 0.37 3.52
CA ILE A 145 23.97 1.05 2.52
C ILE A 145 23.60 2.53 2.45
N ASP A 146 22.32 2.88 2.36
CA ASP A 146 21.86 4.26 2.27
C ASP A 146 22.32 5.08 3.49
N ASN A 147 22.21 4.51 4.69
CA ASN A 147 22.71 5.13 5.92
C ASN A 147 24.24 5.34 5.90
N PHE A 148 25.00 4.34 5.42
CA PHE A 148 26.46 4.45 5.31
C PHE A 148 26.90 5.44 4.23
N GLU A 149 26.18 5.52 3.11
CA GLU A 149 26.42 6.50 2.04
C GLU A 149 26.14 7.91 2.54
N ALA A 150 25.06 8.13 3.30
CA ALA A 150 24.77 9.40 3.94
C ALA A 150 25.84 9.80 4.99
N GLU A 151 26.33 8.86 5.80
CA GLU A 151 27.43 9.11 6.73
C GLU A 151 28.73 9.46 5.98
N LEU A 152 29.03 8.78 4.88
CA LEU A 152 30.19 9.05 4.03
C LEU A 152 30.16 10.45 3.42
N GLU A 153 29.00 10.91 2.94
CA GLU A 153 28.84 12.26 2.39
C GLU A 153 29.06 13.34 3.47
N GLY A 154 28.66 13.08 4.71
CA GLY A 154 28.92 13.96 5.85
C GLY A 154 30.40 14.04 6.27
N LEU A 155 31.19 13.01 5.96
CA LEU A 155 32.61 12.93 6.28
C LEU A 155 33.46 13.69 5.25
N SER A 156 33.55 15.02 5.38
CA SER A 156 34.38 15.87 4.51
C SER A 156 35.87 15.46 4.54
N PHE A 157 36.40 15.01 3.39
CA PHE A 157 37.82 14.69 3.22
C PHE A 157 38.57 15.81 2.48
N LYS A 158 39.54 16.45 3.15
CA LYS A 158 40.48 17.39 2.49
C LYS A 158 41.61 16.62 1.82
N LYS A 159 41.76 16.78 0.49
CA LYS A 159 42.88 16.22 -0.31
C LYS A 159 44.22 16.54 0.37
N GLY A 160 45.02 15.50 0.64
CA GLY A 160 46.38 15.62 1.20
C GLY A 160 46.57 15.17 2.66
N LYS A 161 45.50 14.80 3.38
CA LYS A 161 45.60 14.17 4.71
C LYS A 161 45.33 12.66 4.65
N GLN A 162 45.78 11.93 5.68
CA GLN A 162 45.49 10.50 5.83
C GLN A 162 43.97 10.26 5.87
N ARG A 163 43.49 9.28 5.10
CA ARG A 163 42.07 8.96 4.99
C ARG A 163 41.53 8.49 6.36
N PRO A 164 40.39 9.00 6.85
CA PRO A 164 39.83 8.58 8.13
C PRO A 164 39.58 7.07 8.16
N PRO A 165 39.96 6.36 9.24
CA PRO A 165 39.69 4.92 9.37
C PRO A 165 38.20 4.56 9.22
N ARG A 166 37.30 5.43 9.69
CA ARG A 166 35.84 5.28 9.54
C ARG A 166 35.40 5.32 8.08
N LEU A 167 35.97 6.22 7.28
CA LEU A 167 35.68 6.31 5.84
C LEU A 167 36.04 5.02 5.12
N VAL A 168 37.25 4.49 5.37
CA VAL A 168 37.70 3.21 4.79
C VAL A 168 36.84 2.04 5.26
N HIS A 169 36.37 2.06 6.50
CA HIS A 169 35.47 1.04 7.03
C HIS A 169 34.10 1.06 6.34
N LEU A 170 33.46 2.23 6.22
CA LEU A 170 32.16 2.39 5.57
C LEU A 170 32.20 1.97 4.09
N GLU A 171 33.22 2.39 3.34
CA GLU A 171 33.40 1.97 1.94
C GLU A 171 33.50 0.43 1.79
N LYS A 172 34.24 -0.21 2.70
CA LYS A 172 34.37 -1.68 2.73
C LYS A 172 33.04 -2.36 3.10
N SER A 173 32.32 -1.82 4.07
CA SER A 173 31.02 -2.36 4.48
C SER A 173 29.98 -2.23 3.37
N ILE A 174 29.87 -1.06 2.71
CA ILE A 174 28.99 -0.87 1.54
C ILE A 174 29.34 -1.85 0.42
N THR A 175 30.63 -2.00 0.11
CA THR A 175 31.08 -2.94 -0.93
C THR A 175 30.68 -4.39 -0.59
N ARG A 176 30.81 -4.78 0.68
CA ARG A 176 30.43 -6.11 1.18
C ARG A 176 28.91 -6.30 1.09
N HIS A 177 28.11 -5.33 1.53
CA HIS A 177 26.64 -5.37 1.44
C HIS A 177 26.15 -5.50 0.00
N LYS A 178 26.71 -4.71 -0.93
CA LYS A 178 26.41 -4.82 -2.37
C LYS A 178 26.77 -6.21 -2.93
N ALA A 179 27.81 -6.85 -2.42
CA ALA A 179 28.16 -8.22 -2.82
C ALA A 179 27.19 -9.27 -2.25
N HIS A 180 26.71 -9.08 -1.03
CA HIS A 180 25.69 -9.93 -0.42
C HIS A 180 24.34 -9.81 -1.13
N ILE A 181 23.88 -8.59 -1.43
CA ILE A 181 22.64 -8.34 -2.19
C ILE A 181 22.67 -9.11 -3.52
N LYS A 182 23.74 -8.98 -4.32
CA LYS A 182 23.88 -9.73 -5.58
C LYS A 182 23.78 -11.25 -5.42
N LYS A 183 24.31 -11.79 -4.31
CA LYS A 183 24.20 -13.23 -4.00
C LYS A 183 22.77 -13.60 -3.61
N LEU A 184 22.10 -12.78 -2.80
CA LEU A 184 20.71 -12.98 -2.40
C LEU A 184 19.76 -12.91 -3.61
N GLU A 185 19.95 -11.95 -4.52
CA GLU A 185 19.21 -11.88 -5.79
C GLU A 185 19.44 -13.10 -6.68
N SER A 186 20.68 -13.62 -6.69
CA SER A 186 21.00 -14.86 -7.41
C SER A 186 20.28 -16.07 -6.79
N ILE A 187 20.26 -16.16 -5.46
CA ILE A 187 19.52 -17.21 -4.72
C ILE A 187 18.02 -17.09 -4.98
N LEU A 188 17.47 -15.87 -4.99
CA LEU A 188 16.06 -15.60 -5.29
C LEU A 188 15.68 -16.12 -6.67
N ARG A 189 16.53 -15.86 -7.68
CA ARG A 189 16.32 -16.36 -9.05
C ARG A 189 16.37 -17.88 -9.13
N LEU A 190 17.32 -18.51 -8.45
CA LEU A 190 17.43 -19.97 -8.38
C LEU A 190 16.23 -20.60 -7.67
N LEU A 191 15.74 -19.98 -6.59
CA LEU A 191 14.53 -20.37 -5.89
C LEU A 191 13.31 -20.26 -6.82
N ASP A 192 13.14 -19.14 -7.50
CA ASP A 192 12.03 -18.90 -8.44
C ASP A 192 12.01 -19.89 -9.61
N ASN A 193 13.19 -20.29 -10.11
CA ASN A 193 13.36 -21.28 -11.16
C ASN A 193 13.26 -22.76 -10.70
N ASP A 194 12.98 -23.01 -9.41
CA ASP A 194 12.98 -24.35 -8.82
C ASP A 194 14.34 -25.07 -8.85
N GLU A 195 15.44 -24.32 -8.98
CA GLU A 195 16.82 -24.82 -8.93
C GLU A 195 17.36 -24.91 -7.49
N LEU A 196 16.79 -24.14 -6.56
CA LEU A 196 17.01 -24.25 -5.11
C LEU A 196 15.70 -24.49 -4.37
N SER A 197 15.73 -25.37 -3.37
CA SER A 197 14.60 -25.59 -2.48
C SER A 197 14.58 -24.57 -1.31
N PRO A 198 13.39 -24.27 -0.76
CA PRO A 198 13.26 -23.43 0.44
C PRO A 198 14.13 -23.89 1.61
N GLU A 199 14.24 -25.20 1.81
CA GLU A 199 15.02 -25.81 2.90
C GLU A 199 16.52 -25.50 2.76
N GLN A 200 17.06 -25.64 1.55
CA GLN A 200 18.48 -25.33 1.26
C GLN A 200 18.80 -23.84 1.46
N VAL A 201 17.83 -22.95 1.24
CA VAL A 201 18.00 -21.53 1.50
C VAL A 201 17.92 -21.23 3.00
N ASN A 202 17.03 -21.93 3.72
CA ASN A 202 16.87 -21.76 5.16
C ASN A 202 18.11 -22.21 5.96
N ASP A 203 18.95 -23.10 5.43
CA ASP A 203 20.22 -23.51 6.07
C ASP A 203 21.20 -22.34 6.29
N VAL A 204 21.08 -21.26 5.51
CA VAL A 204 21.94 -20.06 5.63
C VAL A 204 21.26 -18.89 6.35
N LYS A 205 20.03 -19.09 6.82
CA LYS A 205 19.18 -18.03 7.38
C LYS A 205 19.79 -17.38 8.61
N ASP A 206 20.15 -18.18 9.61
CA ASP A 206 20.72 -17.69 10.87
C ASP A 206 22.02 -16.89 10.64
N PHE A 207 22.85 -17.31 9.67
CA PHE A 207 24.09 -16.61 9.34
C PHE A 207 23.83 -15.25 8.67
N LEU A 208 22.79 -15.16 7.84
CA LEU A 208 22.41 -13.92 7.17
C LEU A 208 21.75 -12.94 8.15
N GLU A 209 20.90 -13.44 9.05
CA GLU A 209 20.28 -12.64 10.10
C GLU A 209 21.34 -12.08 11.07
N ASP A 210 22.26 -12.93 11.55
CA ASP A 210 23.38 -12.49 12.39
C ASP A 210 24.29 -11.47 11.66
N TYR A 211 24.53 -11.67 10.36
CA TYR A 211 25.27 -10.70 9.56
C TYR A 211 24.55 -9.35 9.49
N VAL A 212 23.26 -9.33 9.16
CA VAL A 212 22.48 -8.09 9.04
C VAL A 212 22.42 -7.35 10.37
N GLU A 213 22.15 -8.05 11.49
CA GLU A 213 22.06 -7.44 12.82
C GLU A 213 23.40 -6.83 13.27
N ARG A 214 24.52 -7.51 13.02
CA ARG A 214 25.85 -7.05 13.48
C ARG A 214 26.48 -5.97 12.61
N ASN A 215 25.89 -5.65 11.46
CA ASN A 215 26.46 -4.72 10.49
C ASN A 215 25.53 -3.53 10.17
N GLN A 216 24.61 -3.19 11.07
CA GLN A 216 23.83 -1.94 11.07
C GLN A 216 24.69 -0.70 11.35
#